data_AF-A0A969TEW8-F1
#
_entry.id   AF-A0A969TEW8-F1
#
_cell.length_a   1.000
_cell.length_b   1.000
_cell.length_c   1.000
_cell.angle_alpha   90.00
_cell.angle_beta   90.00
_cell.angle_gamma   90.00
#
_symmetry.space_group_name_H-M   'P 1'
#
loop_
_entity.id
_entity.type
_entity.pdbx_description
1 polymer ?
#
loop_
_entity_poly.entity_id
_entity_poly.type
_entity_poly.pdbx_seq_one_letter_code
_entity_poly.pdbx_strand_id
1 'polypeptide(L)'
;MEVMNSWGAEVLSEIEYVSIDLWKPYKSLVEKLMPNATVVADRFHVMKQINEELDQQRKTAKRLAQKEKSPKKKEKILSVLSKSKYALLKNECNLNEQPVGATSGCKGSQEQE
;
A
#
# COMPACT_ATOMS: atom_id res chain seq x y z
N MET A 1 -21.17 -3.44 -17.48
CA MET A 1 -20.73 -2.64 -18.64
C MET A 1 -21.75 -1.58 -19.06
N GLU A 2 -23.04 -1.74 -18.75
CA GLU A 2 -24.08 -0.72 -19.02
C GLU A 2 -23.75 0.65 -18.44
N VAL A 3 -23.18 0.71 -17.23
CA VAL A 3 -22.89 2.00 -16.57
C VAL A 3 -21.86 2.82 -17.34
N MET A 4 -20.76 2.21 -17.82
CA MET A 4 -19.75 2.94 -18.59
C MET A 4 -20.26 3.37 -19.96
N ASN A 5 -21.05 2.52 -20.62
CA ASN A 5 -21.66 2.87 -21.91
C ASN A 5 -22.73 3.97 -21.77
N SER A 6 -23.39 4.07 -20.61
CA SER A 6 -24.40 5.11 -20.35
C SER A 6 -23.83 6.53 -20.21
N TRP A 7 -22.53 6.68 -19.95
CA TRP A 7 -21.88 8.00 -19.81
C TRP A 7 -21.56 8.64 -21.17
N GLY A 8 -21.63 7.88 -22.26
CA GLY A 8 -21.34 8.38 -23.61
C GLY A 8 -19.83 8.52 -23.90
N ALA A 9 -19.47 8.52 -25.18
CA ALA A 9 -18.08 8.59 -25.62
C ALA A 9 -17.39 9.92 -25.28
N GLU A 10 -18.18 10.99 -25.17
CA GLU A 10 -17.71 12.35 -24.83
C GLU A 10 -17.09 12.37 -23.43
N VAL A 11 -17.85 11.92 -22.41
CA VAL A 11 -17.37 11.86 -21.02
C VAL A 11 -16.18 10.91 -20.88
N LEU A 12 -16.21 9.76 -21.56
CA LEU A 12 -15.10 8.81 -21.49
C LEU A 12 -13.79 9.37 -22.08
N SER A 13 -13.88 10.29 -23.03
CA SER A 13 -12.71 10.90 -23.67
C SER A 13 -12.03 11.99 -22.83
N GLU A 14 -12.77 12.59 -21.89
CA GLU A 14 -12.30 13.63 -20.97
C GLU A 14 -11.61 13.06 -19.71
N ILE A 15 -11.75 11.75 -19.45
CA ILE A 15 -11.15 11.12 -18.27
C ILE A 15 -9.63 11.03 -18.46
N GLU A 16 -8.88 11.73 -17.62
CA GLU A 16 -7.41 11.75 -17.66
C GLU A 16 -6.77 10.68 -16.76
N TYR A 17 -7.39 10.36 -15.62
CA TYR A 17 -6.85 9.36 -14.67
C TYR A 17 -7.93 8.39 -14.21
N VAL A 18 -7.59 7.11 -14.18
CA VAL A 18 -8.44 6.05 -13.62
C VAL A 18 -7.63 5.23 -12.62
N SER A 19 -8.07 5.22 -11.37
CA SER A 19 -7.56 4.30 -10.36
C SER A 19 -8.25 2.95 -10.50
N ILE A 20 -7.52 1.90 -10.83
CA ILE A 20 -8.05 0.53 -10.95
C ILE A 20 -7.41 -0.43 -9.96
N ASP A 21 -8.14 -1.49 -9.63
CA ASP A 21 -7.57 -2.67 -8.98
C ASP A 21 -6.57 -3.37 -9.94
N LEU A 22 -5.62 -4.12 -9.39
CA LEU A 22 -4.49 -4.77 -10.06
C LEU A 22 -4.89 -5.95 -10.97
N TRP A 23 -6.17 -6.07 -11.33
CA TRP A 23 -6.67 -7.17 -12.13
C TRP A 23 -6.59 -6.84 -13.64
N LYS A 24 -5.83 -7.66 -14.37
CA LYS A 24 -5.54 -7.48 -15.80
C LYS A 24 -6.77 -7.25 -16.70
N PRO A 25 -7.91 -7.96 -16.52
CA PRO A 25 -9.10 -7.74 -17.34
C PRO A 25 -9.68 -6.32 -17.20
N TYR A 26 -9.61 -5.73 -16.00
CA TYR A 26 -10.06 -4.34 -15.80
C TYR A 26 -9.14 -3.35 -16.49
N LYS A 27 -7.82 -3.58 -16.44
CA LYS A 27 -6.85 -2.75 -17.19
C LYS A 27 -7.16 -2.76 -18.69
N SER A 28 -7.29 -3.95 -19.28
CA SER A 28 -7.57 -4.08 -20.71
C SER A 28 -8.96 -3.54 -21.11
N LEU A 29 -9.91 -3.49 -20.18
CA LEU A 29 -11.21 -2.88 -20.41
C LEU A 29 -11.12 -1.35 -20.43
N VAL A 30 -10.42 -0.77 -19.45
CA VAL A 30 -10.21 0.68 -19.35
C VAL A 30 -9.42 1.20 -20.54
N GLU A 31 -8.36 0.50 -20.97
CA GLU A 31 -7.59 0.86 -22.16
C GLU A 31 -8.44 0.85 -23.45
N LYS A 32 -9.49 0.02 -23.52
CA LYS A 32 -10.40 -0.03 -24.67
C LYS A 32 -11.46 1.06 -24.65
N LEU A 33 -11.95 1.42 -23.46
CA LEU A 33 -13.04 2.40 -23.30
C LEU A 33 -12.54 3.84 -23.19
N MET A 34 -11.34 4.03 -22.62
CA MET A 34 -10.75 5.33 -22.29
C MET A 34 -9.26 5.32 -22.68
N PRO A 35 -8.95 5.41 -23.99
CA PRO A 35 -7.56 5.37 -24.46
C PRO A 35 -6.73 6.58 -24.01
N ASN A 36 -7.38 7.70 -23.65
CA ASN A 36 -6.72 8.91 -23.17
C ASN A 36 -6.37 8.85 -21.68
N ALA A 37 -6.95 7.90 -20.93
CA ALA A 37 -6.81 7.85 -19.49
C ALA A 37 -5.52 7.14 -19.07
N THR A 38 -4.78 7.75 -18.15
CA THR A 38 -3.68 7.11 -17.45
C THR A 38 -4.22 6.19 -16.37
N VAL A 39 -3.87 4.91 -16.48
CA VAL A 39 -4.27 3.87 -15.54
C VAL A 39 -3.33 3.88 -14.33
N VAL A 40 -3.87 4.24 -13.17
CA VAL A 40 -3.16 4.26 -11.89
C VAL A 40 -3.55 3.03 -11.08
N ALA A 41 -2.58 2.37 -10.45
CA ALA A 41 -2.86 1.26 -9.55
C ALA A 41 -3.46 1.75 -8.23
N ASP A 42 -4.52 1.10 -7.78
CA ASP A 42 -5.14 1.40 -6.49
C ASP A 42 -4.15 1.08 -5.35
N ARG A 43 -3.79 2.14 -4.60
CA ARG A 43 -2.91 2.08 -3.45
C ARG A 43 -3.36 1.05 -2.41
N PHE A 44 -4.67 0.86 -2.20
CA PHE A 44 -5.16 -0.08 -1.19
C PHE A 44 -4.82 -1.53 -1.54
N HIS A 45 -4.99 -1.92 -2.80
CA HIS A 45 -4.73 -3.27 -3.27
C HIS A 45 -3.23 -3.58 -3.26
N VAL A 46 -2.39 -2.62 -3.70
CA VAL A 46 -0.93 -2.71 -3.63
C VAL A 46 -0.46 -2.86 -2.18
N MET A 47 -0.93 -1.98 -1.29
CA MET A 47 -0.54 -2.01 0.12
C MET A 47 -1.00 -3.27 0.84
N LYS A 48 -2.19 -3.79 0.50
CA LYS A 48 -2.67 -5.05 1.06
C LYS A 48 -1.74 -6.20 0.70
N GLN A 49 -1.37 -6.35 -0.57
CA GLN A 49 -0.44 -7.39 -1.02
C GLN A 49 0.92 -7.30 -0.33
N ILE A 50 1.49 -6.09 -0.24
CA ILE A 50 2.78 -5.86 0.44
C ILE A 50 2.68 -6.22 1.92
N ASN A 51 1.62 -5.81 2.61
CA ASN A 51 1.44 -6.10 4.03
C ASN A 51 1.26 -7.60 4.30
N GLU A 52 0.55 -8.32 3.43
CA GLU A 52 0.37 -9.76 3.54
C GLU A 52 1.71 -10.49 3.43
N GLU A 53 2.53 -10.17 2.44
CA GLU A 53 3.85 -10.78 2.24
C GLU A 53 4.80 -10.46 3.39
N LEU A 54 4.83 -9.21 3.85
CA LEU A 54 5.61 -8.80 5.02
C LEU A 54 5.18 -9.53 6.29
N ASP A 55 3.87 -9.69 6.53
CA ASP A 55 3.38 -10.41 7.69
C ASP A 55 3.74 -11.91 7.63
N GLN A 56 3.81 -12.52 6.44
CA GLN A 56 4.30 -13.89 6.28
C GLN A 56 5.78 -13.99 6.68
N GLN A 57 6.64 -13.12 6.14
CA GLN A 57 8.06 -13.11 6.48
C GLN A 57 8.30 -12.81 7.96
N ARG A 58 7.51 -11.90 8.54
CA ARG A 58 7.56 -11.57 9.97
C ARG A 58 7.17 -12.76 10.86
N LYS A 59 6.14 -13.53 10.47
CA LYS A 59 5.76 -14.77 11.17
C LYS A 59 6.89 -15.81 11.08
N THR A 60 7.53 -15.96 9.93
CA THR A 60 8.69 -16.84 9.75
C THR A 60 9.87 -16.41 10.64
N ALA A 61 10.23 -15.12 10.63
CA ALA A 61 11.27 -14.56 11.49
C ALA A 61 10.94 -14.75 12.98
N LYS A 62 9.67 -14.58 13.38
CA LYS A 62 9.22 -14.82 14.75
C LYS A 62 9.39 -16.29 15.16
N ARG A 63 9.06 -17.24 14.28
CA ARG A 63 9.26 -18.68 14.53
C ARG A 63 10.75 -19.03 14.65
N LEU A 64 11.62 -18.42 13.84
CA LEU A 64 13.07 -18.59 13.96
C LEU A 64 13.60 -18.02 15.28
N ALA A 65 13.17 -16.82 15.65
CA ALA A 65 13.56 -16.19 16.92
C ALA A 65 13.10 -17.00 18.16
N GLN A 66 11.99 -17.74 18.06
CA GLN A 66 11.53 -18.63 19.14
C GLN A 66 12.44 -19.85 19.35
N LYS A 67 13.15 -20.30 18.31
CA LYS A 67 14.12 -21.40 18.39
C LYS A 67 15.48 -20.97 18.94
N GLU A 68 15.69 -19.67 19.14
CA GLU A 68 16.94 -19.13 19.68
C GLU A 68 17.11 -19.53 21.16
N LYS A 69 18.31 -20.03 21.50
CA LYS A 69 18.61 -20.56 22.84
C LYS A 69 18.85 -19.46 23.88
N SER A 70 19.26 -18.27 23.43
CA SER A 70 19.56 -17.13 24.31
C SER A 70 18.30 -16.30 24.59
N PRO A 71 17.84 -16.20 25.85
CA PRO A 71 16.61 -15.47 26.19
C PRO A 71 16.73 -13.96 25.93
N LYS A 72 17.90 -13.36 26.20
CA LYS A 72 18.15 -11.92 25.95
C LYS A 72 18.09 -11.56 24.47
N LYS A 73 18.64 -12.41 23.60
CA LYS A 73 18.58 -12.19 22.14
C LYS A 73 17.17 -12.39 21.60
N LYS A 74 16.46 -13.41 22.09
CA LYS A 74 15.06 -13.69 21.73
C LYS A 74 14.15 -12.50 22.03
N GLU A 75 14.23 -11.94 23.23
CA GLU A 75 13.39 -10.81 23.64
C GLU A 75 13.66 -9.56 22.79
N LYS A 76 14.94 -9.27 22.53
CA LYS A 76 15.34 -8.16 21.66
C LYS A 76 14.77 -8.31 20.24
N ILE A 77 14.91 -9.49 19.63
CA ILE A 77 14.42 -9.75 18.27
C ILE A 77 12.89 -9.63 18.21
N LEU A 78 12.17 -10.18 19.21
CA LEU A 78 10.71 -10.09 19.27
C LEU A 78 10.21 -8.64 19.44
N SER A 79 10.91 -7.84 20.25
CA SER A 79 10.57 -6.42 20.45
C SER A 79 10.70 -5.61 19.15
N VAL A 80 11.72 -5.90 18.34
CA VAL A 80 11.95 -5.25 17.05
C VAL A 80 10.91 -5.69 16.02
N LEU A 81 10.64 -6.99 15.91
CA LEU A 81 9.64 -7.54 14.98
C LEU A 81 8.21 -7.09 15.31
N SER A 82 7.92 -6.74 16.56
CA SER A 82 6.62 -6.17 16.94
C SER A 82 6.47 -4.73 16.43
N LYS A 83 7.54 -3.93 16.56
CA LYS A 83 7.57 -2.51 16.18
C LYS A 83 7.66 -2.29 14.67
N SER A 84 8.15 -3.26 13.90
CA SER A 84 8.36 -3.13 12.46
C SER A 84 7.13 -3.45 11.59
N LYS A 85 5.99 -3.85 12.17
CA LYS A 85 4.81 -4.33 11.43
C LYS A 85 4.29 -3.33 10.39
N TYR A 86 4.34 -2.04 10.69
CA TYR A 86 3.79 -0.96 9.86
C TYR A 86 4.86 -0.01 9.34
N ALA A 87 6.11 -0.47 9.26
CA ALA A 87 7.22 0.38 8.82
C ALA A 87 6.96 1.00 7.44
N LEU A 88 6.31 0.26 6.51
CA LEU A 88 5.96 0.78 5.18
C LEU A 88 4.62 1.55 5.13
N LEU A 89 3.83 1.53 6.20
CA LEU A 89 2.57 2.30 6.30
C LEU A 89 2.79 3.65 6.98
N LYS A 90 3.93 3.82 7.67
CA LYS A 90 4.32 5.08 8.27
C LYS A 90 4.74 6.04 7.17
N ASN A 91 4.16 7.24 7.17
CA ASN A 91 4.72 8.34 6.38
C ASN A 91 6.16 8.61 6.81
N GLU A 92 6.96 9.19 5.92
CA GLU A 92 8.36 9.57 6.15
C GLU A 92 8.56 10.35 7.47
N CYS A 93 7.66 11.28 7.77
CA CYS A 93 7.60 12.06 9.00
C CYS A 93 7.42 11.19 10.27
N ASN A 94 6.89 9.98 10.16
CA ASN A 94 6.61 9.04 11.26
C ASN A 94 7.61 7.86 11.31
N LEU A 95 8.65 7.88 10.46
CA LEU A 95 9.72 6.88 10.46
C LEU A 95 10.80 7.17 11.52
N ASN A 96 11.02 8.45 11.86
CA ASN A 96 12.09 8.88 12.76
C ASN A 96 11.71 8.86 14.25
N GLU A 97 10.44 8.63 14.57
CA GLU A 97 9.98 8.59 15.95
C GLU A 97 10.01 7.16 16.50
N GLN A 98 10.82 6.96 17.55
CA GLN A 98 10.65 5.86 18.50
C GLN A 98 9.17 5.80 18.89
N PRO A 99 8.56 4.60 19.02
CA PRO A 99 7.10 4.45 19.01
C PRO A 99 6.47 5.10 20.24
N VAL A 100 6.02 6.34 20.09
CA VAL A 100 5.15 7.03 21.03
C VAL A 100 3.91 7.39 20.24
N GLY A 101 2.78 6.81 20.63
CA GLY A 101 1.52 7.01 19.93
C GLY A 101 1.08 8.47 20.02
N ALA A 102 0.87 9.11 18.87
CA ALA A 102 -0.16 10.11 18.66
C ALA A 102 -0.22 10.41 17.16
N THR A 103 -1.42 10.31 16.58
CA THR A 103 -1.73 10.83 15.26
C THR A 103 -1.80 12.34 15.34
N SER A 104 -0.78 13.05 14.87
CA SER A 104 -0.88 14.46 14.47
C SER A 104 -0.40 14.60 13.04
N GLY A 105 -1.27 15.17 12.19
CA GLY A 105 -1.16 15.13 10.74
C GLY A 105 0.12 15.76 10.18
N CYS A 106 0.75 15.05 9.25
CA CYS A 106 1.74 15.63 8.36
C CYS A 106 1.01 16.51 7.34
N LYS A 107 1.19 17.83 7.43
CA LYS A 107 0.78 18.75 6.37
C LYS A 107 1.61 18.42 5.14
N GLY A 108 0.94 18.04 4.05
CA GLY A 108 1.55 18.00 2.73
C GLY A 108 1.93 19.41 2.31
N SER A 109 3.22 19.65 2.10
CA SER A 109 3.67 20.77 1.30
C SER A 109 3.35 20.46 -0.16
N GLN A 110 2.52 21.31 -0.74
CA GLN A 110 2.37 21.49 -2.17
C GLN A 110 3.72 21.93 -2.76
N GLU A 111 4.10 21.33 -3.88
CA GLU A 111 5.01 21.84 -4.92
C GLU A 111 4.55 21.08 -6.18
N GLN A 112 3.57 21.57 -6.96
CA GLN A 112 3.70 22.55 -8.04
C GLN A 112 4.96 22.37 -8.89
N GLU A 113 4.84 21.59 -9.96
CA GLU A 113 5.11 22.04 -11.34
C GLU A 113 4.24 21.25 -12.34
#